data_AF-A0A9X6VEA3-F1
#
_entry.id   AF-A0A9X6VEA3-F1
#
_cell.length_a   1.000
_cell.length_b   1.000
_cell.length_c   1.000
_cell.angle_alpha   90.00
_cell.angle_beta   90.00
_cell.angle_gamma   90.00
#
_symmetry.space_group_name_H-M   'P 1'
#
loop_
_entity.id
_entity.type
_entity.pdbx_description
1 polymer ?
#
loop_
_entity_poly.entity_id
_entity_poly.type
_entity_poly.pdbx_seq_one_letter_code
_entity_poly.pdbx_strand_id
1 'polypeptide(L)'
;MKLTKGLRKKTKSVLLKKYQKQITVEFLHDFKKNLDSIFKIAESPESFTYENYYIHLECTIGWWEAVKKTCEKYELHDLLSYYNNLNWMKSDAFDLELSHLLITNAIIKQK
;
A
#
# COMPACT_ATOMS: atom_id res chain seq x y z
N MET A 1 -19.56 -15.70 27.04
CA MET A 1 -18.49 -14.73 26.70
C MET A 1 -18.98 -13.89 25.53
N LYS A 2 -19.23 -12.59 25.72
CA LYS A 2 -19.69 -11.69 24.65
C LYS A 2 -18.50 -11.29 23.79
N LEU A 3 -18.44 -11.79 22.55
CA LEU A 3 -17.50 -11.34 21.53
C LEU A 3 -17.79 -9.87 21.22
N THR A 4 -16.87 -9.00 21.61
CA THR A 4 -16.88 -7.57 21.33
C THR A 4 -16.88 -7.35 19.81
N LYS A 5 -17.99 -6.85 19.27
CA LYS A 5 -18.06 -6.24 17.94
C LYS A 5 -17.09 -5.05 17.93
N GLY A 6 -15.89 -5.26 17.41
CA GLY A 6 -14.97 -4.17 17.12
C GLY A 6 -15.66 -3.20 16.16
N LEU A 7 -15.91 -1.97 16.61
CA LEU A 7 -16.36 -0.89 15.76
C LEU A 7 -15.33 -0.72 14.62
N ARG A 8 -15.65 -1.18 13.41
CA ARG A 8 -15.06 -0.61 12.19
C ARG A 8 -15.55 0.84 12.10
N LYS A 9 -14.87 1.76 12.78
CA LYS A 9 -14.92 3.17 12.38
C LYS A 9 -14.50 3.19 10.92
N LYS A 10 -15.38 3.63 10.02
CA LYS A 10 -14.99 3.94 8.64
C LYS A 10 -13.97 5.08 8.72
N THR A 11 -12.70 4.73 8.80
CA THR A 11 -11.61 5.71 8.66
C THR A 11 -11.81 6.34 7.29
N LYS A 12 -12.02 7.67 7.27
CA LYS A 12 -12.19 8.38 6.02
C LYS A 12 -10.87 8.24 5.26
N SER A 13 -10.93 7.61 4.09
CA SER A 13 -9.80 7.48 3.18
C SER A 13 -9.11 8.83 2.98
N VAL A 14 -7.78 8.83 3.09
CA VAL A 14 -6.89 9.96 2.87
C VAL A 14 -6.62 10.13 1.37
N LEU A 15 -6.71 9.06 0.59
CA LEU A 15 -6.74 9.10 -0.87
C LEU A 15 -7.91 9.94 -1.37
N LEU A 16 -7.64 10.84 -2.31
CA LEU A 16 -8.71 11.56 -3.00
C LEU A 16 -9.61 10.56 -3.75
N LYS A 17 -10.93 10.77 -3.68
CA LYS A 17 -11.95 9.88 -4.28
C LYS A 17 -11.68 9.52 -5.74
N LYS A 18 -11.13 10.45 -6.53
CA LYS A 18 -10.81 10.23 -7.95
C LYS A 18 -9.71 9.17 -8.15
N TYR A 19 -8.78 9.06 -7.20
CA TYR A 19 -7.66 8.12 -7.23
C TYR A 19 -7.98 6.77 -6.57
N GLN A 20 -8.91 6.73 -5.62
CA GLN A 20 -9.35 5.46 -5.00
C GLN A 20 -9.83 4.43 -6.03
N LYS A 21 -10.48 4.87 -7.12
CA LYS A 21 -10.94 3.98 -8.19
C LYS A 21 -9.81 3.44 -9.08
N GLN A 22 -8.63 4.06 -9.05
CA GLN A 22 -7.47 3.67 -9.85
C GLN A 22 -6.60 2.64 -9.13
N ILE A 23 -6.68 2.57 -7.79
CA ILE A 23 -5.98 1.57 -6.97
C ILE A 23 -6.86 0.32 -6.91
N THR A 24 -6.78 -0.50 -7.95
CA THR A 24 -7.50 -1.79 -8.03
C THR A 24 -6.74 -2.90 -7.30
N VAL A 25 -7.35 -4.09 -7.17
CA VAL A 25 -6.68 -5.25 -6.59
C VAL A 25 -5.48 -5.69 -7.44
N GLU A 26 -5.59 -5.61 -8.77
CA GLU A 26 -4.50 -5.91 -9.70
C GLU A 26 -3.34 -4.92 -9.52
N PHE A 27 -3.65 -3.62 -9.39
CA PHE A 27 -2.65 -2.61 -9.07
C PHE A 27 -1.89 -2.96 -7.79
N LEU A 28 -2.61 -3.38 -6.74
CA LEU A 28 -2.01 -3.76 -5.46
C LEU A 28 -1.11 -5.01 -5.58
N HIS A 29 -1.50 -6.00 -6.39
CA HIS A 29 -0.66 -7.17 -6.65
C HIS A 29 0.65 -6.80 -7.36
N ASP A 30 0.58 -5.97 -8.40
CA ASP A 30 1.78 -5.53 -9.12
C ASP A 30 2.65 -4.59 -8.29
N PHE A 31 2.02 -3.75 -7.46
CA PHE A 31 2.73 -2.96 -6.46
C PHE A 31 3.50 -3.85 -5.48
N LYS A 32 2.88 -4.90 -4.91
CA LYS A 32 3.57 -5.86 -4.06
C LYS A 32 4.74 -6.53 -4.79
N LYS A 33 4.54 -6.98 -6.04
CA LYS A 33 5.62 -7.58 -6.85
C LYS A 33 6.79 -6.62 -7.08
N ASN A 34 6.49 -5.35 -7.35
CA ASN A 34 7.51 -4.31 -7.52
C ASN A 34 8.27 -4.07 -6.21
N LEU A 35 7.57 -3.98 -5.07
CA LEU A 35 8.18 -3.92 -3.74
C LEU A 35 9.10 -5.11 -3.49
N ASP A 36 8.57 -6.33 -3.67
CA ASP A 36 9.33 -7.57 -3.49
C ASP A 36 10.59 -7.58 -4.36
N SER A 37 10.48 -7.15 -5.62
CA SER A 37 11.61 -7.09 -6.54
C SER A 37 12.66 -6.06 -6.12
N ILE A 38 12.24 -4.85 -5.74
CA ILE A 38 13.14 -3.76 -5.33
C ILE A 38 13.91 -4.14 -4.07
N PHE A 39 13.24 -4.74 -3.09
CA PHE A 39 13.84 -5.17 -1.83
C PHE A 39 14.42 -6.60 -1.88
N LYS A 40 14.34 -7.27 -3.03
CA LYS A 40 14.81 -8.66 -3.26
C LYS A 40 14.21 -9.65 -2.24
N ILE A 41 12.93 -9.50 -1.95
CA ILE A 41 12.15 -10.39 -1.08
C ILE A 41 11.96 -11.71 -1.82
N ALA A 42 12.46 -12.81 -1.24
CA ALA A 42 12.28 -14.13 -1.82
C ALA A 42 10.81 -14.60 -1.71
N GLU A 43 10.35 -15.40 -2.67
CA GLU A 43 8.97 -15.91 -2.73
C GLU A 43 8.57 -16.84 -1.57
N SER A 44 9.50 -17.27 -0.72
CA SER A 44 9.23 -18.11 0.45
C SER A 44 9.15 -17.24 1.73
N PRO A 45 7.94 -16.86 2.21
CA PRO A 45 7.79 -15.74 3.13
C PRO A 45 6.88 -16.09 4.30
N GLU A 46 6.97 -17.31 4.86
CA GLU A 46 6.10 -17.74 5.97
C GLU A 46 6.17 -16.78 7.18
N SER A 47 7.22 -15.96 7.27
CA SER A 47 7.44 -14.94 8.29
C SER A 47 7.11 -13.49 7.89
N PHE A 48 6.85 -13.18 6.61
CA PHE A 48 6.65 -11.80 6.14
C PHE A 48 5.20 -11.35 6.25
N THR A 49 4.80 -11.02 7.47
CA THR A 49 3.57 -10.28 7.74
C THR A 49 3.79 -8.77 7.59
N TYR A 50 2.69 -8.01 7.55
CA TYR A 50 2.75 -6.56 7.61
C TYR A 50 3.57 -6.07 8.80
N GLU A 51 3.25 -6.54 10.00
CA GLU A 51 3.83 -6.11 11.27
C GLU A 51 5.32 -6.46 11.42
N ASN A 52 5.78 -7.57 10.81
CA ASN A 52 7.16 -8.03 10.98
C ASN A 52 8.09 -7.55 9.85
N TYR A 53 7.56 -7.03 8.74
CA TYR A 53 8.38 -6.76 7.56
C TYR A 53 7.92 -5.52 6.78
N TYR A 54 6.73 -5.55 6.16
CA TYR A 54 6.34 -4.53 5.19
C TYR A 54 6.16 -3.13 5.80
N ILE A 55 5.78 -3.03 7.08
CA ILE A 55 5.73 -1.74 7.79
C ILE A 55 7.08 -1.01 7.81
N HIS A 56 8.20 -1.73 7.78
CA HIS A 56 9.54 -1.15 7.76
C HIS A 56 9.96 -0.64 6.38
N LEU A 57 9.19 -0.94 5.33
CA LEU A 57 9.44 -0.50 3.97
C LEU A 57 8.69 0.78 3.61
N GLU A 58 7.63 1.11 4.35
CA GLU A 58 6.83 2.33 4.13
C GLU A 58 7.70 3.59 4.19
N CYS A 59 7.31 4.63 3.45
CA CYS A 59 7.98 5.93 3.43
C CYS A 59 9.47 5.89 2.97
N THR A 60 9.94 4.77 2.42
CA THR A 60 11.30 4.65 1.88
C THR A 60 11.37 4.96 0.39
N ILE A 61 12.56 5.21 -0.13
CA ILE A 61 12.75 5.42 -1.58
C ILE A 61 12.31 4.20 -2.40
N GLY A 62 12.52 2.97 -1.88
CA GLY A 62 12.10 1.76 -2.57
C GLY A 62 10.58 1.60 -2.63
N TRP A 63 9.86 2.10 -1.61
CA TRP A 63 8.41 2.18 -1.65
C TRP A 63 7.91 3.14 -2.72
N TRP A 64 8.48 4.35 -2.75
CA TRP A 64 8.17 5.34 -3.79
C TRP A 64 8.46 4.79 -5.19
N GLU A 65 9.60 4.11 -5.39
CA GLU A 65 9.94 3.47 -6.66
C GLU A 65 8.92 2.39 -7.06
N ALA A 66 8.43 1.60 -6.11
CA ALA A 66 7.39 0.62 -6.37
C ALA A 66 6.08 1.29 -6.79
N VAL A 67 5.65 2.35 -6.12
CA VAL A 67 4.46 3.14 -6.50
C VAL A 67 4.63 3.71 -7.90
N LYS A 68 5.79 4.30 -8.20
CA LYS A 68 6.13 4.86 -9.50
C LYS A 68 6.03 3.81 -10.61
N LYS A 69 6.71 2.67 -10.46
CA LYS A 69 6.69 1.60 -11.47
C LYS A 69 5.28 1.07 -11.72
N THR A 70 4.48 0.91 -10.67
CA THR A 70 3.09 0.46 -10.84
C THR A 70 2.25 1.54 -11.52
N CYS A 71 2.38 2.81 -11.15
CA CYS A 71 1.65 3.88 -11.83
C CYS A 71 2.03 3.99 -13.31
N GLU A 72 3.31 3.85 -13.66
CA GLU A 72 3.79 3.85 -15.04
C GLU A 72 3.21 2.67 -15.84
N LYS A 73 3.16 1.46 -15.26
CA LYS A 73 2.56 0.28 -15.91
C LYS A 73 1.08 0.48 -16.27
N TYR A 74 0.34 1.20 -15.43
CA TYR A 74 -1.11 1.43 -15.60
C TYR A 74 -1.43 2.79 -16.22
N GLU A 75 -0.42 3.52 -16.72
CA GLU A 75 -0.56 4.87 -17.29
C GLU A 75 -1.23 5.89 -16.35
N LEU A 76 -1.06 5.69 -15.03
CA LEU A 76 -1.65 6.52 -13.97
C LEU A 76 -0.78 7.74 -13.62
N HIS A 77 -0.40 8.52 -14.62
CA HIS A 77 0.49 9.68 -14.46
C HIS A 77 -0.07 10.72 -13.47
N ASP A 78 -1.40 10.93 -13.47
CA ASP A 78 -2.05 11.86 -12.55
C ASP A 78 -1.99 11.42 -11.09
N LEU A 79 -2.03 10.11 -10.82
CA LEU A 79 -1.89 9.55 -9.48
C LEU A 79 -0.45 9.71 -8.98
N LEU A 80 0.51 9.37 -9.84
CA LEU A 80 1.93 9.54 -9.53
C LEU A 80 2.28 11.02 -9.27
N SER A 81 1.78 11.92 -10.12
CA SER A 81 1.96 13.36 -9.93
C SER A 81 1.32 13.84 -8.62
N TYR A 82 0.11 13.36 -8.29
CA TYR A 82 -0.51 13.67 -7.00
C TYR A 82 0.35 13.22 -5.83
N TYR A 83 0.81 11.97 -5.84
CA TYR A 83 1.63 11.39 -4.78
C TYR A 83 2.94 12.19 -4.58
N ASN A 84 3.63 12.53 -5.67
CA ASN A 84 4.88 13.31 -5.64
C ASN A 84 4.72 14.73 -5.10
N ASN A 85 3.51 15.30 -5.16
CA ASN A 85 3.22 16.66 -4.69
C ASN A 85 2.61 16.69 -3.28
N LEU A 86 2.50 15.53 -2.61
CA LEU A 86 2.10 15.50 -1.21
C LEU A 86 3.20 16.06 -0.31
N ASN A 87 2.80 16.78 0.75
CA ASN A 87 3.74 17.05 1.84
C ASN A 87 4.02 15.76 2.61
N TRP A 88 5.11 15.74 3.38
CA TRP A 88 5.57 14.53 4.08
C TRP A 88 4.46 13.86 4.90
N MET A 89 3.70 14.62 5.70
CA MET A 89 2.58 14.08 6.50
C MET A 89 1.51 13.37 5.65
N LYS A 90 1.16 13.94 4.49
CA LYS A 90 0.15 13.35 3.60
C LYS A 90 0.72 12.18 2.81
N SER A 91 2.00 12.21 2.48
CA SER A 91 2.70 11.09 1.83
C SER A 91 2.73 9.88 2.76
N ASP A 92 3.11 10.08 4.02
CA ASP A 92 3.10 9.01 5.03
C ASP A 92 1.70 8.42 5.21
N ALA A 93 0.67 9.26 5.23
CA ALA A 93 -0.71 8.81 5.32
C ALA A 93 -1.20 8.07 4.07
N PHE A 94 -0.70 8.44 2.88
CA PHE A 94 -0.95 7.72 1.63
C PHE A 94 -0.33 6.32 1.68
N ASP A 95 0.93 6.22 2.12
CA ASP A 95 1.66 4.95 2.22
C ASP A 95 0.98 4.00 3.19
N LEU A 96 0.60 4.50 4.38
CA LEU A 96 -0.16 3.73 5.36
C LEU A 96 -1.51 3.25 4.81
N GLU A 97 -2.21 4.07 4.05
CA GLU A 97 -3.48 3.65 3.43
C GLU A 97 -3.26 2.57 2.37
N LEU A 98 -2.19 2.67 1.57
CA LEU A 98 -1.85 1.66 0.57
C LEU A 98 -1.48 0.32 1.23
N SER A 99 -0.75 0.36 2.36
CA SER A 99 -0.53 -0.82 3.21
C SER A 99 -1.82 -1.43 3.75
N HIS A 100 -2.73 -0.60 4.28
CA HIS A 100 -4.03 -1.09 4.72
C HIS A 100 -4.83 -1.75 3.59
N LEU A 101 -4.73 -1.24 2.36
CA LEU A 101 -5.36 -1.85 1.19
C LEU A 101 -4.74 -3.20 0.86
N LEU A 102 -3.41 -3.37 0.96
CA LEU A 102 -2.75 -4.66 0.79
C LEU A 102 -3.23 -5.70 1.81
N ILE A 103 -3.37 -5.29 3.07
CA ILE A 103 -3.87 -6.16 4.15
C ILE A 103 -5.34 -6.52 3.95
N THR A 104 -6.17 -5.50 3.69
CA THR A 104 -7.64 -5.67 3.57
C THR A 104 -8.03 -6.56 2.39
N ASN A 105 -7.22 -6.56 1.32
CA ASN A 105 -7.39 -7.44 0.16
C ASN A 105 -6.64 -8.78 0.30
N ALA A 106 -6.10 -9.10 1.49
CA ALA A 106 -5.36 -10.33 1.78
C ALA A 106 -4.14 -10.58 0.87
N ILE A 107 -3.55 -9.51 0.32
CA ILE A 107 -2.34 -9.56 -0.51
C ILE A 107 -1.10 -9.71 0.37
N ILE A 108 -1.12 -9.10 1.55
CA ILE A 108 -0.15 -9.32 2.64
C ILE A 108 -0.93 -9.77 3.88
N LYS A 109 -0.35 -10.68 4.65
CA LYS A 109 -0.96 -11.16 5.90
C LYS A 109 -0.79 -10.13 7.01
N GLN A 110 -1.87 -9.89 7.73
CA GLN A 110 -1.83 -9.31 9.07
C GLN A 110 -1.47 -10.41 10.08
N LYS A 111 -0.66 -10.10 11.09
CA LYS A 111 -0.26 -11.03 12.16
C LYS A 111 -1.41 -11.40 13.09
#